data_AF-A0AAD9KRM5-F1
#
_entry.id   AF-A0AAD9KRM5-F1
#
_cell.length_a   1.000
_cell.length_b   1.000
_cell.length_c   1.000
_cell.angle_alpha   90.00
_cell.angle_beta   90.00
_cell.angle_gamma   90.00
#
_symmetry.space_group_name_H-M   'P 1'
#
loop_
_entity.id
_entity.type
_entity.pdbx_description
1 polymer ?
#
loop_
_entity_poly.entity_id
_entity_poly.type
_entity_poly.pdbx_seq_one_letter_code
_entity_poly.pdbx_strand_id
1 'polypeptide(L)'
;MGAIIADEGSKPEIPARIAQSTAALAKLNTIWNDRNIALSSKIGLMCSLVMSIFLYACESWTLTADTERRIQAMEMRCLRKLLGITYRDNISNEEVRNRTRQVIGPTKTS
;
A
#
# COMPACT_ATOMS: atom_id res chain seq x y z
N MET A 1 23.74 38.06 6.59
CA MET A 1 24.30 37.19 7.64
C MET A 1 23.10 36.55 8.34
N GLY A 2 22.76 35.28 8.24
CA GLY A 2 23.25 34.12 7.51
C GLY A 2 22.12 33.09 7.65
N ALA A 3 21.75 32.46 6.53
CA ALA A 3 20.74 31.42 6.53
C ALA A 3 21.27 30.21 7.30
N ILE A 4 20.61 29.86 8.40
CA ILE A 4 20.65 28.54 9.00
C ILE A 4 19.29 27.90 8.74
N ILE A 5 19.05 27.56 7.47
CA ILE A 5 18.02 26.57 7.14
C ILE A 5 18.64 25.26 7.59
N ALA A 6 18.17 24.74 8.72
CA ALA A 6 18.57 23.45 9.24
C ALA A 6 18.29 22.38 8.17
N ASP A 7 19.35 21.94 7.52
CA ASP A 7 19.41 20.81 6.59
C ASP A 7 19.24 19.50 7.38
N GLU A 8 18.07 19.27 7.98
CA GLU A 8 17.75 17.98 8.62
C GLU A 8 16.23 17.67 8.66
N GLY A 9 15.40 18.45 7.98
CA GLY A 9 13.93 18.35 8.13
C GLY A 9 13.20 17.38 7.20
N SER A 10 13.79 16.98 6.07
CA SER A 10 13.02 16.37 4.96
C SER A 10 12.95 14.83 4.95
N LYS A 11 13.61 14.14 5.88
CA LYS A 11 13.73 12.66 5.85
C LYS A 11 12.55 11.87 6.47
N PRO A 12 11.72 12.39 7.41
CA PRO A 12 10.65 11.59 7.98
C PRO A 12 9.32 11.65 7.21
N GLU A 13 9.22 12.39 6.10
CA GLU A 13 7.93 12.62 5.42
C GLU A 13 7.37 11.34 4.77
N ILE A 14 8.23 10.55 4.14
CA ILE A 14 7.84 9.24 3.56
C ILE A 14 7.40 8.25 4.64
N PRO A 15 8.18 7.97 5.71
CA PRO A 15 7.72 7.06 6.75
C PRO A 15 6.47 7.57 7.48
N ALA A 16 6.32 8.89 7.65
CA ALA A 16 5.08 9.48 8.17
C ALA A 16 3.89 9.20 7.24
N ARG A 17 4.06 9.32 5.92
CA ARG A 17 3.03 8.99 4.93
C ARG A 17 2.66 7.51 4.95
N ILE A 18 3.65 6.61 5.05
CA ILE A 18 3.39 5.17 5.17
C ILE A 18 2.59 4.89 6.44
N ALA A 19 2.91 5.54 7.56
CA ALA A 19 2.16 5.44 8.80
C ALA A 19 0.72 5.97 8.65
N GLN A 20 0.53 7.11 7.96
CA GLN A 20 -0.79 7.67 7.66
C GLN A 20 -1.62 6.73 6.77
N SER A 21 -1.05 6.18 5.70
CA SER A 21 -1.70 5.21 4.82
C SER A 21 -2.04 3.93 5.58
N THR A 22 -1.14 3.45 6.44
CA THR A 22 -1.40 2.29 7.31
C THR A 22 -2.54 2.58 8.29
N ALA A 23 -2.59 3.77 8.87
CA ALA A 23 -3.66 4.20 9.76
C ALA A 23 -4.99 4.34 9.01
N ALA A 24 -4.98 4.85 7.78
CA ALA A 24 -6.16 4.90 6.91
C ALA A 24 -6.65 3.48 6.59
N LEU A 25 -5.76 2.57 6.20
CA LEU A 25 -6.07 1.16 5.99
C LEU A 25 -6.65 0.51 7.27
N ALA A 26 -6.13 0.86 8.46
CA ALA A 26 -6.65 0.38 9.73
C ALA A 26 -8.05 0.94 10.06
N LYS A 27 -8.33 2.22 9.75
CA LYS A 27 -9.68 2.80 9.88
C LYS A 27 -10.67 2.16 8.93
N LEU A 28 -10.21 1.78 7.74
CA LEU A 28 -11.00 1.06 6.73
C LEU A 28 -11.16 -0.44 7.06
N ASN A 29 -10.77 -0.90 8.26
CA ASN A 29 -10.92 -2.31 8.65
C ASN A 29 -12.36 -2.81 8.60
N THR A 30 -13.33 -1.96 8.91
CA THR A 30 -14.75 -2.28 8.74
C THR A 30 -15.08 -2.57 7.28
N ILE A 31 -14.55 -1.77 6.35
CA ILE A 31 -14.69 -1.95 4.90
C ILE A 31 -13.99 -3.23 4.44
N TRP A 32 -12.77 -3.50 4.91
CA TRP A 32 -12.04 -4.72 4.57
C TRP A 32 -12.80 -5.98 4.99
N ASN A 33 -13.45 -5.95 6.16
CA ASN A 33 -14.22 -7.07 6.71
C ASN A 33 -15.63 -7.20 6.13
N ASP A 34 -16.15 -6.14 5.50
CA ASP A 34 -17.49 -6.12 4.93
C ASP A 34 -17.58 -6.99 3.67
N ARG A 35 -18.42 -8.03 3.67
CA ARG A 35 -18.54 -8.95 2.51
C ARG A 35 -19.38 -8.38 1.36
N ASN A 36 -20.08 -7.27 1.58
CA ASN A 36 -20.93 -6.64 0.58
C ASN A 36 -20.10 -5.83 -0.43
N ILE A 37 -18.90 -5.41 -0.04
CA ILE A 37 -17.97 -4.66 -0.89
C ILE A 37 -17.10 -5.62 -1.69
N ALA A 38 -17.13 -5.46 -3.02
CA ALA A 38 -16.35 -6.27 -3.94
C ALA A 38 -14.85 -6.20 -3.65
N LEU A 39 -14.21 -7.37 -3.76
CA LEU A 39 -12.77 -7.55 -3.56
C LEU A 39 -11.96 -6.66 -4.53
N SER A 40 -12.45 -6.47 -5.76
CA SER A 40 -11.86 -5.61 -6.78
C SER A 40 -11.83 -4.13 -6.35
N SER A 41 -12.92 -3.59 -5.80
CA SER A 41 -12.97 -2.21 -5.30
C SER A 41 -12.01 -1.99 -4.14
N LYS A 42 -11.92 -2.98 -3.24
CA LYS A 42 -10.96 -3.00 -2.12
C LYS A 42 -9.51 -2.97 -2.63
N ILE A 43 -9.18 -3.79 -3.62
CA ILE A 43 -7.84 -3.79 -4.23
C ILE A 43 -7.56 -2.46 -4.94
N GLY A 44 -8.54 -1.89 -5.65
CA GLY A 44 -8.43 -0.59 -6.31
C GLY A 44 -8.10 0.55 -5.34
N LEU A 45 -8.77 0.61 -4.18
CA LEU A 45 -8.47 1.59 -3.12
C LEU A 45 -7.03 1.44 -2.61
N MET A 46 -6.57 0.22 -2.39
CA MET A 46 -5.20 -0.01 -1.94
C MET A 46 -4.18 0.38 -3.01
N CYS A 47 -4.44 0.05 -4.28
CA CYS A 47 -3.58 0.42 -5.40
C CYS A 47 -3.47 1.96 -5.51
N SER A 48 -4.58 2.68 -5.35
CA SER A 48 -4.60 4.15 -5.32
C SER A 48 -3.75 4.72 -4.17
N LEU A 49 -3.85 4.15 -2.96
CA LEU A 49 -3.02 4.56 -1.81
C LEU A 49 -1.53 4.30 -2.06
N VAL A 50 -1.19 3.14 -2.64
CA VAL A 50 0.19 2.78 -2.98
C VAL A 50 0.75 3.70 -4.07
N MET A 51 -0.01 3.96 -5.14
CA MET A 51 0.36 4.93 -6.17
C MET A 51 0.56 6.32 -5.59
N SER A 52 -0.30 6.76 -4.65
CA SER A 52 -0.16 8.06 -3.98
C SER A 52 1.16 8.18 -3.21
N ILE A 53 1.58 7.12 -2.50
CA ILE A 53 2.87 7.10 -1.80
C ILE A 53 4.02 7.11 -2.82
N PHE A 54 3.91 6.31 -3.89
CA PHE A 54 4.94 6.20 -4.91
C PHE A 54 5.15 7.51 -5.68
N LEU A 55 4.07 8.17 -6.07
CA LEU A 55 4.10 9.47 -6.77
C LEU A 55 4.83 10.52 -5.92
N TYR A 56 4.49 10.59 -4.63
CA TYR A 56 5.14 11.52 -3.70
C TYR A 56 6.62 11.19 -3.45
N ALA A 57 6.97 9.90 -3.35
CA ALA A 57 8.36 9.47 -3.22
C ALA A 57 9.20 9.82 -4.46
N CYS A 58 8.58 9.79 -5.65
CA CYS A 58 9.17 10.26 -6.89
C CYS A 58 9.37 11.79 -6.89
N GLU A 59 8.36 12.56 -6.47
CA GLU A 59 8.47 14.03 -6.34
C GLU A 59 9.56 14.45 -5.35
N SER A 60 9.74 13.72 -4.26
CA SER A 60 10.78 13.97 -3.26
C SER A 60 12.15 13.37 -3.62
N TRP A 61 12.32 12.78 -4.82
CA TRP A 61 13.56 12.12 -5.28
C TRP A 61 14.16 11.08 -4.31
N THR A 62 13.38 10.64 -3.32
CA THR A 62 13.80 9.75 -2.22
C THR A 62 13.15 8.39 -2.40
N LEU A 63 13.26 7.83 -3.60
CA LEU A 63 12.95 6.42 -3.82
C LEU A 63 14.09 5.56 -3.25
N THR A 64 14.12 5.44 -1.93
CA THR A 64 15.08 4.57 -1.24
C THR A 64 14.56 3.14 -1.26
N ALA A 65 15.46 2.16 -1.40
CA ALA A 65 15.12 0.73 -1.32
C ALA A 65 14.38 0.34 -0.02
N ASP A 66 14.59 1.09 1.08
CA ASP A 66 13.83 0.94 2.33
C ASP A 66 12.34 1.26 2.15
N THR A 67 12.04 2.39 1.50
CA THR A 67 10.67 2.84 1.21
C THR A 67 9.94 1.83 0.35
N GLU A 68 10.58 1.36 -0.73
CA GLU A 68 10.00 0.33 -1.61
C GLU A 68 9.67 -0.95 -0.83
N ARG A 69 10.61 -1.44 0.00
CA ARG A 69 10.39 -2.63 0.83
C ARG A 69 9.24 -2.44 1.82
N ARG A 70 9.11 -1.26 2.44
CA ARG A 70 8.02 -0.98 3.40
C ARG A 70 6.67 -0.90 2.70
N ILE A 71 6.60 -0.30 1.51
CA ILE A 71 5.38 -0.27 0.70
C ILE A 71 4.99 -1.68 0.28
N GLN A 72 5.94 -2.48 -0.23
CA GLN A 72 5.68 -3.88 -0.61
C GLN A 72 5.22 -4.71 0.59
N ALA A 73 5.82 -4.54 1.77
CA ALA A 73 5.40 -5.23 2.99
C ALA A 73 3.98 -4.85 3.41
N MET A 74 3.63 -3.56 3.33
CA MET A 74 2.28 -3.06 3.62
C MET A 74 1.25 -3.63 2.63
N GLU A 75 1.54 -3.58 1.33
CA GLU A 75 0.71 -4.14 0.26
C GLU A 75 0.45 -5.64 0.52
N MET A 76 1.50 -6.42 0.75
CA MET A 76 1.38 -7.86 1.01
C MET A 76 0.57 -8.17 2.27
N ARG A 77 0.73 -7.39 3.33
CA ARG A 77 -0.03 -7.56 4.58
C ARG A 77 -1.52 -7.34 4.35
N CYS A 78 -1.86 -6.31 3.59
CA CYS A 78 -3.26 -5.99 3.29
C CYS A 78 -3.88 -6.96 2.28
N LEU A 79 -3.16 -7.38 1.24
CA LEU A 79 -3.64 -8.41 0.30
C LEU A 79 -3.92 -9.73 1.01
N ARG A 80 -3.03 -10.19 1.90
CA ARG A 80 -3.28 -11.40 2.70
C ARG A 80 -4.52 -11.29 3.55
N LYS A 81 -4.70 -10.15 4.25
CA LYS A 81 -5.89 -9.90 5.06
C LYS A 81 -7.16 -9.90 4.21
N LEU A 82 -7.07 -9.31 3.02
CA LEU A 82 -8.19 -9.19 2.09
C LEU A 82 -8.61 -10.53 1.50
N LEU A 83 -7.65 -11.41 1.20
CA LEU A 83 -7.88 -12.77 0.71
C LEU A 83 -8.19 -13.77 1.83
N GLY A 84 -8.18 -13.34 3.10
CA GLY A 84 -8.33 -14.23 4.25
C GLY A 84 -7.18 -15.21 4.46
N ILE A 85 -6.03 -14.97 3.80
CA ILE A 85 -4.85 -15.84 3.87
C ILE A 85 -4.15 -15.60 5.20
N THR A 86 -4.15 -16.65 6.03
CA THR A 86 -3.44 -16.66 7.31
C THR A 86 -2.01 -17.15 7.10
N TYR A 87 -1.09 -16.82 8.02
CA TYR A 87 0.30 -17.29 7.97
C TYR A 87 0.41 -18.83 7.88
N ARG A 88 -0.61 -19.57 8.36
CA ARG A 88 -0.71 -21.03 8.29
C ARG A 88 -0.89 -21.60 6.88
N ASP A 89 -1.37 -20.79 5.95
CA ASP A 89 -1.66 -21.20 4.57
C ASP A 89 -0.36 -21.40 3.75
N ASN A 90 0.78 -20.95 4.29
CA ASN A 90 2.12 -21.02 3.68
C ASN A 90 2.16 -20.57 2.21
N ILE A 91 1.37 -19.54 1.88
CA ILE A 91 1.29 -19.03 0.51
C ILE A 91 2.39 -18.01 0.23
N SER A 92 3.13 -18.27 -0.85
CA SER A 92 4.14 -17.40 -1.42
C SER A 92 3.57 -16.02 -1.81
N ASN A 93 4.37 -14.97 -1.66
CA ASN A 93 3.99 -13.61 -2.07
C ASN A 93 3.54 -13.54 -3.54
N GLU A 94 4.14 -14.35 -4.41
CA GLU A 94 3.77 -14.44 -5.83
C GLU A 94 2.36 -14.96 -6.05
N GLU A 95 1.97 -16.00 -5.32
CA GLU A 95 0.63 -16.59 -5.41
C GLU A 95 -0.43 -15.64 -4.86
N VAL A 96 -0.13 -14.88 -3.80
CA VAL A 96 -1.00 -13.79 -3.31
C VAL A 96 -1.24 -12.76 -4.42
N ARG A 97 -0.18 -12.34 -5.13
CA ARG A 97 -0.29 -11.41 -6.26
C ARG A 97 -1.06 -12.02 -7.43
N ASN A 98 -0.88 -13.31 -7.70
CA ASN A 98 -1.59 -14.00 -8.78
C ASN A 98 -3.10 -14.05 -8.51
N ARG A 99 -3.51 -14.41 -7.31
CA ARG A 99 -4.93 -14.38 -6.90
C ARG A 99 -5.52 -12.98 -6.97
N THR A 100 -4.75 -11.98 -6.56
CA THR A 100 -5.15 -10.57 -6.67
C THR A 100 -5.37 -10.17 -8.13
N ARG A 101 -4.48 -10.55 -9.04
CA ARG A 101 -4.61 -10.29 -10.49
C ARG A 101 -5.82 -11.00 -11.10
N GLN A 102 -6.14 -12.22 -10.67
CA GLN A 102 -7.32 -12.95 -11.13
C GLN A 102 -8.62 -12.27 -10.69
N VAL A 103 -8.65 -11.66 -9.51
CA VAL A 103 -9.80 -10.90 -8.98
C VAL A 103 -10.01 -9.58 -9.73
N ILE A 104 -8.94 -8.93 -10.17
CA ILE A 104 -8.98 -7.74 -11.03
C ILE A 104 -9.13 -8.15 -12.52
N GLY A 105 -9.52 -9.40 -12.82
CA GLY A 105 -9.66 -9.93 -14.18
C GLY A 105 -10.30 -8.93 -15.15
N PRO A 106 -9.89 -8.96 -16.43
CA PRO A 106 -9.76 -7.80 -17.31
C PRO A 106 -10.98 -6.91 -17.16
N THR A 107 -10.76 -5.66 -16.75
CA THR A 107 -11.76 -4.61 -16.93
C THR A 107 -12.31 -4.79 -18.34
N LYS A 108 -13.55 -5.28 -18.44
CA LYS A 108 -14.31 -5.24 -19.67
C LYS A 108 -14.47 -3.76 -19.99
N THR A 109 -13.51 -3.22 -20.73
CA THR A 109 -13.71 -2.05 -21.56
C THR A 109 -14.83 -2.42 -22.51
N SER A 110 -16.03 -1.94 -22.19
CA SER A 110 -17.18 -1.95 -23.07
C SER A 110 -17.35 -0.55 -23.67
#